data_AF-A0A9E1J563-F1
#
_entry.id   AF-A0A9E1J563-F1
#
_cell.length_a   1.000
_cell.length_b   1.000
_cell.length_c   1.000
_cell.angle_alpha   90.00
_cell.angle_beta   90.00
_cell.angle_gamma   90.00
#
_symmetry.space_group_name_H-M   'P 1'
#
loop_
_entity.id
_entity.type
_entity.pdbx_description
1 polymer ?
#
loop_
_entity_poly.entity_id
_entity_poly.type
_entity_poly.pdbx_seq_one_letter_code
_entity_poly.pdbx_strand_id
1 'polypeptide(L)'
;ARDASEQSVSVAAAAAQATSDAQSAASEAEGLSISIREVGNRASESASETGGAVTAVRDITGKVASLDQAVAKIGDAVGLIDDIAKQTNLLALNATIEAARAGEAGKGFAVVAGEVKNLASQTASSTYEIDAMIAVIRSQTEETVAAVRGINDTIDALDENATAIAQSGENQAEATDDISRHVRQAADGTREVGEGMNQVSLAARKTNEMTSEVLGAADDLLGHSADLDAQVDKFLQKIRAV
;
A
#
# COMPACT_ATOMS: atom_id res chain seq x y z
N ALA A 1 -30.07 -48.83 -12.86
CA ALA A 1 -30.89 -47.78 -13.52
C ALA A 1 -31.45 -46.79 -12.52
N ARG A 2 -32.18 -47.22 -11.48
CA ARG A 2 -32.67 -46.35 -10.39
C ARG A 2 -31.55 -45.57 -9.69
N ASP A 3 -30.50 -46.26 -9.24
CA ASP A 3 -29.35 -45.64 -8.58
C ASP A 3 -28.65 -44.60 -9.47
N ALA A 4 -28.57 -44.85 -10.77
CA ALA A 4 -28.00 -43.90 -11.74
C ALA A 4 -28.85 -42.64 -11.88
N SER A 5 -30.19 -42.74 -11.82
CA SER A 5 -31.08 -41.57 -11.84
C SER A 5 -30.97 -40.75 -10.55
N GLU A 6 -30.95 -41.41 -9.39
CA GLU A 6 -30.78 -40.76 -8.08
C GLU A 6 -29.41 -40.06 -7.99
N GLN A 7 -28.33 -40.73 -8.41
CA GLN A 7 -26.99 -40.14 -8.46
C GLN A 7 -26.91 -38.96 -9.42
N SER A 8 -27.54 -39.06 -10.61
CA SER A 8 -27.55 -37.97 -11.59
C SER A 8 -28.25 -36.72 -11.06
N VAL A 9 -29.37 -36.87 -10.35
CA VAL A 9 -30.05 -35.74 -9.70
C VAL A 9 -29.17 -35.09 -8.63
N SER A 10 -28.45 -35.89 -7.84
CA SER A 10 -27.51 -35.37 -6.84
C SER A 10 -26.36 -34.58 -7.49
N VAL A 11 -25.76 -35.09 -8.58
CA VAL A 11 -24.70 -34.37 -9.30
C VAL A 11 -25.24 -33.10 -9.95
N ALA A 12 -26.45 -33.11 -10.52
CA ALA A 12 -27.07 -31.92 -11.08
C ALA A 12 -27.31 -30.83 -10.02
N ALA A 13 -27.75 -31.21 -8.82
CA ALA A 13 -27.90 -30.28 -7.70
C ALA A 13 -26.56 -29.70 -7.24
N ALA A 14 -25.51 -30.52 -7.13
CA ALA A 14 -24.17 -30.06 -6.80
C ALA A 14 -23.61 -29.11 -7.88
N ALA A 15 -23.86 -29.39 -9.16
CA ALA A 15 -23.46 -28.55 -10.27
C ALA A 15 -24.18 -27.19 -10.27
N ALA A 16 -25.47 -27.17 -9.91
CA ALA A 16 -26.23 -25.93 -9.74
C ALA A 16 -25.68 -25.07 -8.59
N GLN A 17 -25.35 -25.69 -7.45
CA GLN A 17 -24.70 -24.99 -6.34
C GLN A 17 -23.34 -24.42 -6.75
N ALA A 18 -22.48 -25.23 -7.38
CA ALA A 18 -21.17 -24.78 -7.86
C ALA A 18 -21.27 -23.62 -8.87
N THR A 19 -22.30 -23.61 -9.72
CA THR A 19 -22.59 -22.50 -10.63
C THR A 19 -22.92 -21.22 -9.87
N SER A 20 -23.73 -21.31 -8.82
CA SER A 20 -24.06 -20.17 -7.96
C SER A 20 -22.82 -19.62 -7.25
N ASP A 21 -22.01 -20.52 -6.67
CA ASP A 21 -20.79 -20.13 -5.96
C ASP A 21 -19.78 -19.45 -6.90
N ALA A 22 -19.64 -19.97 -8.13
CA ALA A 22 -18.81 -19.36 -9.16
C ALA A 22 -19.34 -17.97 -9.57
N GLN A 23 -20.66 -17.79 -9.73
CA GLN A 23 -21.23 -16.46 -10.02
C GLN A 23 -20.95 -15.45 -8.89
N SER A 24 -21.05 -15.87 -7.63
CA SER A 24 -20.67 -15.05 -6.48
C SER A 24 -19.18 -14.68 -6.51
N ALA A 25 -18.29 -15.65 -6.74
CA ALA A 25 -16.86 -15.41 -6.84
C ALA A 25 -16.49 -14.46 -8.00
N ALA A 26 -17.19 -14.52 -9.14
CA ALA A 26 -16.98 -13.58 -10.25
C ALA A 26 -17.37 -12.14 -9.87
N SER A 27 -18.46 -11.97 -9.10
CA SER A 27 -18.88 -10.66 -8.59
C SER A 27 -17.89 -10.11 -7.55
N GLU A 28 -17.35 -10.96 -6.68
CA GLU A 28 -16.31 -10.57 -5.74
C GLU A 28 -15.02 -10.14 -6.46
N ALA A 29 -14.62 -10.86 -7.51
CA ALA A 29 -13.49 -10.47 -8.36
C ALA A 29 -13.71 -9.10 -9.03
N GLU A 30 -14.91 -8.81 -9.53
CA GLU A 30 -15.23 -7.46 -10.05
C GLU A 30 -15.09 -6.37 -8.97
N GLY A 31 -15.59 -6.63 -7.76
CA GLY A 31 -15.45 -5.73 -6.63
C GLY A 31 -13.97 -5.49 -6.25
N LEU A 32 -13.16 -6.54 -6.28
CA LEU A 32 -11.72 -6.45 -6.05
C LEU A 32 -11.02 -5.61 -7.13
N SER A 33 -11.40 -5.78 -8.41
CA SER A 33 -10.84 -4.98 -9.52
C SER A 33 -11.09 -3.48 -9.32
N ILE A 34 -12.29 -3.10 -8.86
CA ILE A 34 -12.63 -1.70 -8.53
C ILE A 34 -11.74 -1.19 -7.39
N SER A 35 -11.62 -1.96 -6.30
CA SER A 35 -10.81 -1.58 -5.15
C SER A 35 -9.33 -1.43 -5.51
N ILE A 36 -8.78 -2.31 -6.35
CA ILE A 36 -7.40 -2.22 -6.83
C ILE A 36 -7.17 -0.94 -7.64
N ARG A 37 -8.10 -0.58 -8.53
CA ARG A 37 -8.01 0.67 -9.30
C ARG A 37 -8.06 1.90 -8.40
N GLU A 38 -8.89 1.86 -7.36
CA GLU A 38 -8.93 2.93 -6.36
C GLU A 38 -7.59 3.06 -5.62
N VAL A 39 -6.97 1.94 -5.21
CA VAL A 39 -5.64 1.95 -4.59
C VAL A 39 -4.59 2.53 -5.54
N GLY A 40 -4.61 2.15 -6.83
CA GLY A 40 -3.72 2.72 -7.84
C GLY A 40 -3.89 4.23 -8.01
N ASN A 41 -5.13 4.72 -8.04
CA ASN A 41 -5.41 6.16 -8.11
C ASN A 41 -4.92 6.89 -6.87
N ARG A 42 -5.14 6.35 -5.67
CA ARG A 42 -4.66 6.93 -4.41
C ARG A 42 -3.14 6.95 -4.32
N ALA A 43 -2.45 5.95 -4.86
CA ALA A 43 -1.00 5.95 -4.96
C ALA A 43 -0.52 7.08 -5.89
N SER A 44 -1.16 7.26 -7.04
CA SER A 44 -0.83 8.36 -7.96
C SER A 44 -1.09 9.75 -7.35
N GLU A 45 -2.16 9.89 -6.57
CA GLU A 45 -2.45 11.13 -5.83
C GLU A 45 -1.37 11.40 -4.78
N SER A 46 -0.96 10.37 -4.03
CA SER A 46 0.13 10.48 -3.04
C SER A 46 1.45 10.90 -3.70
N ALA A 47 1.81 10.36 -4.86
CA ALA A 47 2.98 10.81 -5.61
C ALA A 47 2.90 12.31 -5.98
N SER A 48 1.73 12.78 -6.41
CA SER A 48 1.51 14.20 -6.71
C SER A 48 1.64 15.09 -5.48
N GLU A 49 1.11 14.68 -4.32
CA GLU A 49 1.26 15.41 -3.05
C GLU A 49 2.73 15.51 -2.64
N THR A 50 3.49 14.43 -2.86
CA THR A 50 4.92 14.36 -2.59
C THR A 50 5.70 15.39 -3.41
N GLY A 51 5.32 15.63 -4.67
CA GLY A 51 5.89 16.71 -5.50
C GLY A 51 5.71 18.12 -4.90
N GLY A 52 4.60 18.36 -4.21
CA GLY A 52 4.38 19.59 -3.44
C GLY A 52 5.35 19.72 -2.25
N ALA A 53 5.61 18.62 -1.56
CA ALA A 53 6.56 18.56 -0.44
C ALA A 53 8.01 18.84 -0.90
N VAL A 54 8.43 18.33 -2.07
CA VAL A 54 9.75 18.64 -2.66
C VAL A 54 9.94 20.14 -2.83
N THR A 55 8.92 20.84 -3.31
CA THR A 55 8.98 22.30 -3.49
C THR A 55 9.14 23.03 -2.16
N ALA A 56 8.38 22.62 -1.13
CA ALA A 56 8.49 23.19 0.21
C ALA A 56 9.89 22.95 0.84
N VAL A 57 10.46 21.75 0.65
CA VAL A 57 11.81 21.42 1.11
C VAL A 57 12.86 22.29 0.42
N ARG A 58 12.71 22.52 -0.89
CA ARG A 58 13.60 23.39 -1.66
C ARG A 58 13.56 24.84 -1.14
N ASP A 59 12.37 25.35 -0.84
CA ASP A 59 12.19 26.69 -0.28
C ASP A 59 12.83 26.82 1.12
N ILE A 60 12.63 25.81 1.98
CA ILE A 60 13.27 25.77 3.31
C ILE A 60 14.79 25.77 3.17
N THR A 61 15.34 24.94 2.27
CA THR A 61 16.78 24.88 2.01
C THR A 61 17.33 26.25 1.58
N GLY A 62 16.62 26.96 0.71
CA GLY A 62 17.00 28.32 0.29
C GLY A 62 16.97 29.34 1.44
N LYS A 63 15.95 29.28 2.30
CA LYS A 63 15.85 30.15 3.49
C LYS A 63 16.96 29.89 4.50
N VAL A 64 17.29 28.62 4.74
CA VAL A 64 18.36 28.20 5.64
C VAL A 64 19.73 28.66 5.11
N ALA A 65 19.97 28.54 3.79
CA ALA A 65 21.18 29.08 3.18
C ALA A 65 21.29 30.60 3.30
N SER A 66 20.16 31.31 3.20
CA SER A 66 20.11 32.77 3.39
C SER A 66 20.38 33.16 4.85
N LEU A 67 19.90 32.36 5.82
CA LEU A 67 20.18 32.54 7.24
C LEU A 67 21.67 32.36 7.53
N ASP A 68 22.29 31.31 7.00
CA ASP A 68 23.73 31.05 7.18
C ASP A 68 24.59 32.23 6.66
N GLN A 69 24.25 32.78 5.49
CA GLN A 69 24.90 33.98 4.97
C GLN A 69 24.71 35.22 5.85
N ALA A 70 23.52 35.40 6.44
CA ALA A 70 23.26 36.51 7.33
C ALA A 70 24.05 36.39 8.64
N VAL A 71 24.09 35.18 9.21
CA VAL A 71 24.85 34.86 10.42
C VAL A 71 26.35 35.07 10.20
N ALA A 72 26.89 34.66 9.05
CA ALA A 72 28.29 34.92 8.68
C ALA A 72 28.62 36.42 8.67
N LYS A 73 27.77 37.26 8.06
CA LYS A 73 27.96 38.72 8.05
C LYS A 73 27.89 39.34 9.45
N ILE A 74 27.05 38.81 10.33
CA ILE A 74 27.00 39.25 11.73
C ILE A 74 28.33 38.89 12.41
N GLY A 75 28.86 37.68 12.18
CA GLY A 75 30.18 37.27 12.69
C GLY A 75 31.29 38.22 12.27
N ASP A 76 31.35 38.57 10.98
CA ASP A 76 32.34 39.54 10.45
C ASP A 76 32.22 40.91 11.15
N ALA A 77 30.99 41.39 11.37
CA ALA A 77 30.74 42.66 12.04
C ALA A 77 31.12 42.62 13.52
N VAL A 78 30.84 41.51 14.22
CA VAL A 78 31.20 41.32 15.63
C VAL A 78 32.71 41.26 15.81
N GLY A 79 33.42 40.58 14.90
CA GLY A 79 34.88 40.58 14.87
C GLY A 79 35.48 41.98 14.73
N LEU A 80 34.92 42.81 13.83
CA LEU A 80 35.33 44.21 13.70
C LEU A 80 35.07 45.03 14.98
N ILE A 81 33.94 44.81 15.65
CA ILE A 81 33.61 45.50 16.91
C ILE A 81 34.59 45.10 18.02
N ASP A 82 34.96 43.83 18.12
CA ASP A 82 35.95 43.34 19.07
C ASP A 82 37.33 43.97 18.82
N ASP A 83 37.76 44.10 17.57
CA ASP A 83 39.00 44.80 17.20
C ASP A 83 38.96 46.29 17.57
N ILE A 84 37.83 46.97 17.35
CA ILE A 84 37.62 48.36 17.76
C ILE A 84 37.66 48.48 19.29
N ALA A 85 37.05 47.55 20.03
CA ALA A 85 37.07 47.54 21.48
C ALA A 85 38.50 47.37 22.02
N LYS A 86 39.29 46.45 21.45
CA LYS A 86 40.71 46.26 21.79
C LYS A 86 41.54 47.51 21.52
N GLN A 87 41.38 48.16 20.36
CA GLN A 87 42.06 49.42 20.05
C GLN A 87 41.65 50.55 21.00
N THR A 88 40.35 50.67 21.31
CA THR A 88 39.82 51.68 22.23
C THR A 88 40.37 51.49 23.64
N ASN A 89 40.47 50.24 24.11
CA ASN A 89 41.08 49.90 25.39
C ASN A 89 42.57 50.30 25.43
N LEU A 90 43.31 50.07 24.34
CA LEU A 90 44.71 50.44 24.22
C LEU A 90 44.90 51.97 24.19
N LEU A 91 44.05 52.69 23.47
CA LEU A 91 44.01 54.16 23.46
C LEU A 91 43.70 54.72 24.85
N ALA A 92 42.72 54.16 25.55
CA ALA A 92 42.34 54.56 26.91
C ALA A 92 43.47 54.31 27.92
N LEU A 93 44.20 53.20 27.77
CA LEU A 93 45.39 52.91 28.56
C LEU A 93 46.48 53.98 28.34
N ASN A 94 46.78 54.30 27.08
CA ASN A 94 47.74 55.37 26.75
C ASN A 94 47.31 56.73 27.34
N ALA A 95 46.02 57.06 27.27
CA ALA A 95 45.47 58.28 27.86
C ALA A 95 45.59 58.30 29.39
N THR A 96 45.43 57.15 30.05
CA THR A 96 45.62 57.02 31.51
C THR A 96 47.09 57.24 31.89
N ILE A 97 48.02 56.72 31.09
CA ILE A 97 49.47 56.93 31.29
C ILE A 97 49.82 58.41 31.16
N GLU A 98 49.32 59.08 30.12
CA GLU A 98 49.62 60.50 29.90
C GLU A 98 48.94 61.40 30.94
N ALA A 99 47.72 61.05 31.38
CA ALA A 99 47.05 61.75 32.47
C ALA A 99 47.82 61.63 33.80
N ALA A 100 48.41 60.46 34.10
CA ALA A 100 49.29 60.30 35.26
C ALA A 100 50.56 61.15 35.13
N ARG A 101 51.11 61.28 33.91
CA ARG A 101 52.29 62.11 33.61
C ARG A 101 52.03 63.60 33.81
N ALA A 102 50.81 64.06 33.55
CA ALA A 102 50.39 65.46 33.77
C ALA A 102 50.13 65.82 35.26
N GLY A 103 50.20 64.85 36.19
CA GLY A 103 50.05 65.08 37.62
C GLY A 103 48.66 65.59 38.01
N GLU A 104 48.60 66.63 38.86
CA GLU A 104 47.33 67.23 39.33
C GLU A 104 46.45 67.76 38.18
N ALA A 105 47.06 68.28 37.10
CA ALA A 105 46.33 68.81 35.94
C ALA A 105 45.63 67.70 35.12
N GLY A 106 46.08 66.44 35.25
CA GLY A 106 45.56 65.30 34.51
C GLY A 106 44.42 64.55 35.19
N LYS A 107 44.04 64.88 36.44
CA LYS A 107 43.06 64.10 37.23
C LYS A 107 41.71 63.91 36.54
N GLY A 108 41.16 64.97 35.93
CA GLY A 108 39.89 64.87 35.19
C GLY A 108 40.01 63.97 33.95
N PHE A 109 41.15 64.03 33.26
CA PHE A 109 41.44 63.21 32.09
C PHE A 109 41.62 61.73 32.47
N ALA A 110 42.22 61.46 33.63
CA ALA A 110 42.40 60.09 34.15
C ALA A 110 41.05 59.40 34.42
N VAL A 111 40.05 60.13 34.95
CA VAL A 111 38.70 59.58 35.18
C VAL A 111 38.03 59.20 33.85
N VAL A 112 38.08 60.09 32.86
CA VAL A 112 37.51 59.82 31.52
C VAL A 112 38.22 58.63 30.85
N ALA A 113 39.55 58.58 30.91
CA ALA A 113 40.31 57.46 30.36
C ALA A 113 39.96 56.12 31.04
N GLY A 114 39.75 56.11 32.35
CA GLY A 114 39.29 54.95 33.09
C GLY A 114 37.89 54.48 32.65
N GLU A 115 36.96 55.41 32.43
CA GLU A 115 35.61 55.10 31.98
C GLU A 115 35.60 54.53 30.54
N VAL A 116 36.38 55.13 29.63
CA VAL A 116 36.54 54.61 28.26
C VAL A 116 37.14 53.20 28.28
N LYS A 117 38.12 52.94 29.14
CA LYS A 117 38.73 51.62 29.31
C LYS A 117 37.69 50.59 29.79
N ASN A 118 36.83 50.97 30.72
CA ASN A 118 35.78 50.11 31.26
C ASN A 118 34.72 49.79 30.18
N LEU A 119 34.25 50.80 29.45
CA LEU A 119 33.34 50.64 28.32
C LEU A 119 33.92 49.74 27.22
N ALA A 120 35.21 49.90 26.90
CA ALA A 120 35.89 49.05 25.93
C ALA A 120 35.97 47.59 26.40
N SER A 121 36.23 47.36 27.68
CA SER A 121 36.25 46.00 28.27
C SER A 121 34.86 45.35 28.29
N GLN A 122 33.82 46.12 28.61
CA GLN A 122 32.44 45.66 28.53
C GLN A 122 32.04 45.32 27.09
N THR A 123 32.43 46.17 26.13
CA THR A 123 32.17 45.92 24.71
C THR A 123 32.80 44.62 24.24
N ALA A 124 34.07 44.37 24.59
CA ALA A 124 34.76 43.12 24.27
C ALA A 124 34.10 41.88 24.92
N SER A 125 33.58 42.03 26.15
CA SER A 125 32.82 40.96 26.81
C SER A 125 31.52 40.66 26.07
N SER A 126 30.79 41.69 25.67
CA SER A 126 29.54 41.53 24.91
C SER A 126 29.76 40.93 23.52
N THR A 127 30.84 41.31 22.82
CA THR A 127 31.17 40.70 21.52
C THR A 127 31.49 39.22 21.66
N TYR A 128 32.17 38.80 22.74
CA TYR A 128 32.44 37.40 23.03
C TYR A 128 31.14 36.60 23.26
N GLU A 129 30.19 37.15 24.02
CA GLU A 129 28.88 36.52 24.22
C GLU A 129 28.09 36.40 22.90
N ILE A 130 28.14 37.43 22.05
CA ILE A 130 27.49 37.40 20.74
C ILE A 130 28.14 36.35 19.83
N ASP A 131 29.46 36.23 19.82
CA ASP A 131 30.16 35.22 19.03
C ASP A 131 29.77 33.80 19.44
N ALA A 132 29.63 33.55 20.76
CA ALA A 132 29.10 32.29 21.26
C ALA A 132 27.66 32.02 20.79
N MET A 133 26.79 33.04 20.76
CA MET A 133 25.43 32.91 20.22
C MET A 133 25.42 32.61 18.72
N ILE A 134 26.31 33.24 17.94
CA ILE A 134 26.48 32.97 16.50
C ILE A 134 26.88 31.52 16.26
N ALA A 135 27.82 30.99 17.04
CA ALA A 135 28.24 29.59 16.94
C ALA A 135 27.08 28.62 17.20
N VAL A 136 26.24 28.89 18.21
CA VAL A 136 25.04 28.09 18.50
C VAL A 136 24.04 28.14 17.35
N ILE A 137 23.74 29.34 16.83
CA ILE A 137 22.81 29.51 15.70
C ILE A 137 23.30 28.75 14.47
N ARG A 138 24.61 28.80 14.18
CA ARG A 138 25.20 28.08 13.05
C ARG A 138 25.08 26.57 13.22
N SER A 139 25.38 26.03 14.40
CA SER A 139 25.20 24.59 14.70
C SER A 139 23.75 24.15 14.49
N GLN A 140 22.78 24.93 15.00
CA GLN A 140 21.35 24.64 14.80
C GLN A 140 20.92 24.73 13.33
N THR A 141 21.53 25.63 12.58
CA THR A 141 21.30 25.79 11.13
C THR A 141 21.80 24.54 10.39
N GLU A 142 22.99 24.03 10.72
CA GLU A 142 23.55 22.81 10.15
C GLU A 142 22.71 21.56 10.47
N GLU A 143 22.25 21.43 11.72
CA GLU A 143 21.31 20.37 12.13
C GLU A 143 19.99 20.45 11.35
N THR A 144 19.47 21.66 11.12
CA THR A 144 18.27 21.88 10.31
C THR A 144 18.49 21.44 8.87
N VAL A 145 19.62 21.75 8.25
CA VAL A 145 19.96 21.27 6.90
C VAL A 145 19.99 19.74 6.86
N ALA A 146 20.59 19.09 7.85
CA ALA A 146 20.64 17.63 7.91
C ALA A 146 19.24 17.01 8.03
N ALA A 147 18.38 17.57 8.88
CA ALA A 147 17.00 17.13 9.02
C ALA A 147 16.21 17.30 7.70
N VAL A 148 16.39 18.43 7.02
CA VAL A 148 15.75 18.70 5.73
C VAL A 148 16.20 17.72 4.64
N ARG A 149 17.48 17.31 4.63
CA ARG A 149 17.96 16.25 3.72
C ARG A 149 17.27 14.91 3.99
N GLY A 150 17.15 14.52 5.26
CA GLY A 150 16.45 13.28 5.62
C GLY A 150 14.95 13.29 5.24
N ILE A 151 14.30 14.45 5.30
CA ILE A 151 12.94 14.63 4.78
C ILE A 151 12.89 14.41 3.27
N ASN A 152 13.88 14.93 2.54
CA ASN A 152 13.97 14.75 1.09
C ASN A 152 14.17 13.28 0.71
N ASP A 153 15.04 12.55 1.40
CA ASP A 153 15.23 11.11 1.18
C ASP A 153 13.94 10.32 1.46
N THR A 154 13.17 10.74 2.48
CA THR A 154 11.87 10.13 2.81
C THR A 154 10.84 10.39 1.71
N ILE A 155 10.83 11.60 1.15
CA ILE A 155 9.98 11.99 0.02
C ILE A 155 10.31 11.14 -1.21
N ASP A 156 11.59 11.00 -1.56
CA ASP A 156 12.00 10.19 -2.72
C ASP A 156 11.56 8.72 -2.55
N ALA A 157 11.73 8.17 -1.34
CA ALA A 157 11.25 6.82 -1.04
C ALA A 157 9.71 6.69 -1.12
N LEU A 158 8.95 7.74 -0.78
CA LEU A 158 7.49 7.75 -0.93
C LEU A 158 7.07 7.72 -2.40
N ASP A 159 7.74 8.49 -3.27
CA ASP A 159 7.47 8.53 -4.71
C ASP A 159 7.76 7.17 -5.39
N GLU A 160 8.89 6.55 -5.04
CA GLU A 160 9.24 5.20 -5.52
C GLU A 160 8.19 4.16 -5.09
N ASN A 161 7.76 4.20 -3.82
CA ASN A 161 6.75 3.28 -3.31
C ASN A 161 5.38 3.50 -3.97
N ALA A 162 4.98 4.75 -4.18
CA ALA A 162 3.73 5.09 -4.86
C ALA A 162 3.73 4.55 -6.30
N THR A 163 4.85 4.71 -7.01
CA THR A 163 5.03 4.16 -8.36
C THR A 163 4.95 2.63 -8.37
N ALA A 164 5.61 1.97 -7.41
CA ALA A 164 5.56 0.52 -7.27
C ALA A 164 4.14 0.00 -6.96
N ILE A 165 3.39 0.70 -6.10
CA ILE A 165 1.99 0.38 -5.79
C ILE A 165 1.12 0.55 -7.03
N ALA A 166 1.28 1.63 -7.79
CA ALA A 166 0.51 1.86 -9.02
C ALA A 166 0.74 0.73 -10.05
N GLN A 167 2.00 0.35 -10.29
CA GLN A 167 2.34 -0.74 -11.19
C GLN A 167 1.83 -2.10 -10.70
N SER A 168 1.99 -2.38 -9.41
CA SER A 168 1.45 -3.61 -8.81
C SER A 168 -0.08 -3.64 -8.89
N GLY A 169 -0.74 -2.50 -8.74
CA GLY A 169 -2.18 -2.37 -8.87
C GLY A 169 -2.66 -2.68 -10.29
N GLU A 170 -1.97 -2.19 -11.32
CA GLU A 170 -2.31 -2.50 -12.71
C GLU A 170 -2.21 -4.00 -13.01
N ASN A 171 -1.12 -4.65 -12.59
CA ASN A 171 -0.93 -6.10 -12.74
C ASN A 171 -2.00 -6.90 -11.97
N GLN A 172 -2.36 -6.48 -10.76
CA GLN A 172 -3.41 -7.14 -9.98
C GLN A 172 -4.79 -6.96 -10.61
N ALA A 173 -5.07 -5.79 -11.22
CA ALA A 173 -6.33 -5.55 -11.90
C ALA A 173 -6.50 -6.46 -13.12
N GLU A 174 -5.43 -6.67 -13.90
CA GLU A 174 -5.40 -7.64 -15.01
C GLU A 174 -5.61 -9.07 -14.51
N ALA A 175 -4.86 -9.50 -13.50
CA ALA A 175 -5.00 -10.84 -12.92
C ALA A 175 -6.42 -11.09 -12.37
N THR A 176 -7.05 -10.06 -11.80
CA THR A 176 -8.42 -10.15 -11.26
C THR A 176 -9.46 -10.23 -12.37
N ASP A 177 -9.26 -9.53 -13.49
CA ASP A 177 -10.11 -9.67 -14.68
C ASP A 177 -10.02 -11.09 -15.25
N ASP A 178 -8.81 -11.65 -15.34
CA ASP A 178 -8.58 -13.03 -15.76
C ASP A 178 -9.28 -14.04 -14.85
N ILE A 179 -9.19 -13.85 -13.52
CA ILE A 179 -9.91 -14.67 -12.55
C ILE A 179 -11.43 -14.60 -12.81
N SER A 180 -11.99 -13.40 -12.99
CA SER A 180 -13.42 -13.24 -13.27
C SER A 180 -13.83 -13.99 -14.55
N ARG A 181 -13.02 -13.88 -15.63
CA ARG A 181 -13.25 -14.62 -16.88
C ARG A 181 -13.20 -16.13 -16.68
N HIS A 182 -12.19 -16.65 -15.98
CA HIS A 182 -12.03 -18.07 -15.71
C HIS A 182 -13.15 -18.64 -14.82
N VAL A 183 -13.59 -17.87 -13.82
CA VAL A 183 -14.69 -18.26 -12.93
C VAL A 183 -16.01 -18.31 -13.70
N ARG A 184 -16.29 -17.35 -14.58
CA ARG A 184 -17.47 -17.40 -15.46
C ARG A 184 -17.44 -18.63 -16.38
N GLN A 185 -16.29 -18.93 -16.97
CA GLN A 185 -16.12 -20.13 -17.79
C GLN A 185 -16.35 -21.41 -16.97
N ALA A 186 -15.87 -21.46 -15.73
CA ALA A 186 -16.12 -22.59 -14.83
C ALA A 186 -17.62 -22.72 -14.51
N ALA A 187 -18.32 -21.61 -14.26
CA ALA A 187 -19.77 -21.59 -14.03
C ALA A 187 -20.57 -22.12 -15.23
N ASP A 188 -20.13 -21.79 -16.45
CA ASP A 188 -20.73 -22.32 -17.67
C ASP A 188 -20.49 -23.83 -17.81
N GLY A 189 -19.26 -24.30 -17.55
CA GLY A 189 -18.94 -25.72 -17.53
C GLY A 189 -19.72 -26.51 -16.48
N THR A 190 -19.91 -25.96 -15.27
CA THR A 190 -20.76 -26.61 -14.25
C THR A 190 -22.22 -26.65 -14.68
N ARG A 191 -22.72 -25.62 -15.37
CA ARG A 191 -24.08 -25.62 -15.91
C ARG A 191 -24.27 -26.74 -16.95
N GLU A 192 -23.33 -26.90 -17.88
CA GLU A 192 -23.34 -27.97 -18.87
C GLU A 192 -23.33 -29.37 -18.22
N VAL A 193 -22.53 -29.55 -17.16
CA VAL A 193 -22.53 -30.81 -16.38
C VAL A 193 -23.91 -31.07 -15.77
N GLY A 194 -24.55 -30.04 -15.17
CA GLY A 194 -25.89 -30.16 -14.61
C GLY A 194 -26.93 -30.58 -15.65
N GLU A 195 -26.90 -29.96 -16.84
CA GLU A 195 -27.77 -30.31 -17.97
C GLU A 195 -27.51 -31.73 -18.48
N GLY A 196 -26.24 -32.12 -18.62
CA GLY A 196 -25.85 -33.47 -18.99
C GLY A 196 -26.36 -34.52 -18.01
N MET A 197 -26.29 -34.26 -16.70
CA MET A 197 -26.81 -35.17 -15.68
C MET A 197 -28.34 -35.29 -15.71
N ASN A 198 -29.06 -34.22 -16.04
CA ASN A 198 -30.50 -34.30 -16.27
C ASN A 198 -30.82 -35.25 -17.43
N GLN A 199 -30.06 -35.20 -18.53
CA GLN A 199 -30.22 -36.12 -19.65
C GLN A 199 -29.90 -37.58 -19.27
N VAL A 200 -28.83 -37.82 -18.50
CA VAL A 200 -28.49 -39.16 -17.99
C VAL A 200 -29.60 -39.69 -17.08
N SER A 201 -30.17 -38.86 -16.22
CA SER A 201 -31.30 -39.25 -15.36
C SER A 201 -32.52 -39.68 -16.16
N LEU A 202 -32.86 -38.95 -17.23
CA LEU A 202 -33.96 -39.29 -18.14
C LEU A 202 -33.69 -40.62 -18.86
N ALA A 203 -32.47 -40.81 -19.39
CA ALA A 203 -32.08 -42.04 -20.06
C ALA A 203 -32.12 -43.26 -19.12
N ALA A 204 -31.69 -43.09 -17.88
CA ALA A 204 -31.73 -44.12 -16.85
C ALA A 204 -33.17 -44.51 -16.48
N ARG A 205 -34.09 -43.54 -16.38
CA ARG A 205 -35.53 -43.82 -16.17
C ARG A 205 -36.13 -44.59 -17.33
N LYS A 206 -35.89 -44.16 -18.57
CA LYS A 206 -36.35 -44.86 -19.77
C LYS A 206 -35.80 -46.30 -19.86
N THR A 207 -34.55 -46.51 -19.46
CA THR A 207 -33.96 -47.85 -19.39
C THR A 207 -34.67 -48.74 -18.36
N ASN A 208 -35.07 -48.18 -17.21
CA ASN A 208 -35.83 -48.90 -16.19
C ASN A 208 -37.23 -49.30 -16.69
N GLU A 209 -37.90 -48.39 -17.39
CA GLU A 209 -39.19 -48.66 -18.05
C GLU A 209 -39.08 -49.81 -19.05
N MET A 210 -38.12 -49.74 -19.99
CA MET A 210 -37.87 -50.81 -20.96
C MET A 210 -37.50 -52.14 -20.28
N THR A 211 -36.74 -52.12 -19.19
CA THR A 211 -36.40 -53.34 -18.44
C THR A 211 -37.64 -53.95 -17.80
N SER A 212 -38.56 -53.12 -17.30
CA SER A 212 -39.84 -53.57 -16.73
C SER A 212 -40.75 -54.16 -17.81
N GLU A 213 -40.78 -53.58 -19.01
CA GLU A 213 -41.49 -54.15 -20.17
C GLU A 213 -40.92 -55.50 -20.59
N VAL A 214 -39.59 -55.64 -20.67
CA VAL A 214 -38.92 -56.90 -20.98
C VAL A 214 -39.20 -57.97 -19.91
N LEU A 215 -39.19 -57.60 -18.63
CA LEU A 215 -39.54 -58.51 -17.54
C LEU A 215 -40.99 -58.99 -17.66
N GLY A 216 -41.92 -58.08 -17.98
CA GLY A 216 -43.32 -58.45 -18.23
C GLY A 216 -43.47 -59.40 -19.41
N ALA A 217 -42.82 -59.12 -20.54
CA ALA A 217 -42.84 -59.99 -21.71
C ALA A 217 -42.21 -61.37 -21.44
N ALA A 218 -41.18 -61.44 -20.60
CA ALA A 218 -40.57 -62.70 -20.17
C ALA A 218 -41.51 -63.51 -19.26
N ASP A 219 -42.24 -62.86 -18.36
CA ASP A 219 -43.26 -63.49 -17.50
C ASP A 219 -44.42 -64.04 -18.34
N ASP A 220 -44.91 -63.25 -19.31
CA ASP A 220 -45.93 -63.69 -20.28
C ASP A 220 -45.46 -64.92 -21.08
N LEU A 221 -44.20 -64.92 -21.54
CA LEU A 221 -43.62 -66.05 -22.27
C LEU A 221 -43.52 -67.32 -21.41
N LEU A 222 -43.13 -67.19 -20.13
CA LEU A 222 -43.11 -68.30 -19.19
C LEU A 222 -44.53 -68.85 -18.95
N GLY A 223 -45.52 -67.97 -18.82
CA GLY A 223 -46.93 -68.34 -18.73
C GLY A 223 -47.42 -69.12 -19.96
N HIS A 224 -47.14 -68.62 -21.16
CA HIS A 224 -47.47 -69.32 -22.41
C HIS A 224 -46.75 -70.66 -22.55
N SER A 225 -45.49 -70.76 -22.12
CA SER A 225 -44.77 -72.03 -22.12
C SER A 225 -45.40 -73.06 -21.19
N ALA A 226 -45.81 -72.66 -19.98
CA ALA A 226 -46.48 -73.53 -19.03
C ALA A 226 -47.86 -74.00 -19.54
N ASP A 227 -48.62 -73.10 -20.17
CA ASP A 227 -49.89 -73.45 -20.81
C ASP A 227 -49.70 -74.44 -21.96
N LEU A 228 -48.67 -74.25 -22.78
CA LEU A 228 -48.34 -75.16 -23.88
C LEU A 228 -47.96 -76.56 -23.36
N ASP A 229 -47.16 -76.62 -22.31
CA ASP A 229 -46.76 -77.89 -21.66
C ASP A 229 -47.99 -78.62 -21.10
N ALA A 230 -48.87 -77.91 -20.42
CA ALA A 230 -50.14 -78.46 -19.93
C ALA A 230 -51.07 -78.93 -21.07
N GLN A 231 -51.07 -78.25 -22.22
CA GLN A 231 -51.81 -78.67 -23.42
C GLN A 231 -51.23 -79.95 -24.02
N VAL A 232 -49.90 -80.05 -24.12
CA VAL A 232 -49.19 -81.25 -24.62
C VAL A 232 -49.45 -82.44 -23.70
N ASP A 233 -49.35 -82.26 -22.39
CA ASP A 233 -49.64 -83.32 -21.42
C ASP A 233 -51.08 -83.83 -21.51
N LYS A 234 -52.06 -82.92 -21.60
CA LYS A 234 -53.47 -83.27 -21.83
C LYS A 234 -53.66 -84.04 -23.14
N PHE A 235 -52.96 -83.63 -24.20
CA PHE A 235 -53.02 -84.31 -25.50
C PHE A 235 -52.43 -85.72 -25.43
N LEU A 236 -51.26 -85.88 -24.81
CA LEU A 236 -50.61 -87.19 -24.61
C LEU A 236 -51.46 -88.12 -23.74
N GLN A 237 -52.10 -87.60 -22.70
CA GLN A 237 -53.06 -88.37 -21.88
C GLN A 237 -54.26 -88.86 -22.70
N LYS A 238 -54.82 -88.01 -23.58
CA LYS A 238 -55.91 -88.41 -24.48
C LYS A 238 -55.50 -89.50 -25.45
N ILE A 239 -54.28 -89.47 -25.98
CA ILE A 239 -53.76 -90.53 -26.88
C ILE A 239 -53.61 -91.85 -26.12
N ARG A 240 -53.11 -91.83 -24.87
CA ARG A 240 -52.93 -93.06 -24.06
C ARG A 240 -54.24 -93.71 -23.60
N ALA A 241 -55.36 -92.99 -23.67
CA ALA A 241 -56.69 -93.48 -23.29
C ALA A 241 -57.45 -94.14 -24.45
N VAL A 242 -56.88 -94.16 -25.66
CA VAL A 242 -57.39 -94.81 -26.88
C VAL A 242 -56.61 -96.10 -27.14
#